data_AF-A0A4R6PUT3-F1
#
_entry.id   AF-A0A4R6PUT3-F1
#
_cell.length_a   1.000
_cell.length_b   1.000
_cell.length_c   1.000
_cell.angle_alpha   90.00
_cell.angle_beta   90.00
_cell.angle_gamma   90.00
#
_symmetry.space_group_name_H-M   'P 1'
#
loop_
_entity.id
_entity.type
_entity.pdbx_description
1 polymer ?
#
loop_
_entity_poly.entity_id
_entity_poly.type
_entity_poly.pdbx_seq_one_letter_code
_entity_poly.pdbx_strand_id
1 'polypeptide(L)'
;MAPHDFAYFQWPEPVGSVKSVGETLLPLMSARGWSGAKDWAKKASGIAPTIVGGSKKHGGADLGPTRAKRAWAELGVDAYGVHDTAPPYDKRPMTEFGPKLTVEMVARIQGWVWARDETHRDELAKQGPEYRDYAWIFTGGKTSQYRQIGNAFPPPVAKALGSSIAAALRHEGSPEARNDDPLADPIYKVLRAQAHDNPDVFLTAAQIAQRAGLQLDELEVRRRIELLDKDFEIISASSGPAFRIGEFRAFTGQNDHARHEYIRNHMSRVS
;
A
#
# COMPACT_ATOMS: atom_id res chain seq x y z
N MET A 1 -18.31 7.62 11.52
CA MET A 1 -19.34 6.66 11.10
C MET A 1 -19.81 5.97 12.37
N ALA A 2 -21.10 6.09 12.69
CA ALA A 2 -21.65 5.44 13.88
C ALA A 2 -21.77 3.92 13.63
N PRO A 3 -21.88 3.08 14.69
CA PRO A 3 -22.01 1.63 14.52
C PRO A 3 -23.18 1.21 13.60
N HIS A 4 -24.31 1.94 13.67
CA HIS A 4 -25.47 1.67 12.82
C HIS A 4 -25.23 2.01 11.34
N ASP A 5 -24.40 3.01 11.03
CA ASP A 5 -23.99 3.30 9.65
C ASP A 5 -23.07 2.20 9.13
N PHE A 6 -22.13 1.75 9.98
CA PHE A 6 -21.13 0.76 9.61
C PHE A 6 -21.73 -0.60 9.24
N ALA A 7 -22.90 -0.94 9.78
CA ALA A 7 -23.66 -2.11 9.38
C ALA A 7 -23.98 -2.14 7.88
N TYR A 8 -24.07 -0.97 7.22
CA TYR A 8 -24.32 -0.86 5.78
C TYR A 8 -23.04 -0.73 4.94
N PHE A 9 -21.86 -0.62 5.56
CA PHE A 9 -20.61 -0.56 4.81
C PHE A 9 -20.37 -1.88 4.08
N GLN A 10 -19.95 -1.86 2.82
CA GLN A 10 -19.48 -3.06 2.12
C GLN A 10 -18.07 -2.82 1.59
N TRP A 11 -17.17 -3.79 1.77
CA TRP A 11 -15.84 -3.68 1.18
C TRP A 11 -15.97 -3.61 -0.35
N PRO A 12 -15.22 -2.72 -1.02
CA PRO A 12 -15.24 -2.66 -2.47
C PRO A 12 -14.68 -3.96 -3.04
N GLU A 13 -15.36 -4.50 -4.05
CA GLU A 13 -14.92 -5.69 -4.77
C GLU A 13 -13.75 -5.39 -5.72
N PRO A 14 -12.82 -6.33 -5.94
CA PRO A 14 -11.74 -6.19 -6.91
C PRO A 14 -12.30 -5.93 -8.32
N VAL A 15 -11.80 -4.88 -8.97
CA VAL A 15 -12.28 -4.48 -10.30
C VAL A 15 -11.32 -4.98 -11.39
N GLY A 16 -11.80 -5.93 -12.19
CA GLY A 16 -11.23 -6.26 -13.50
C GLY A 16 -9.78 -6.78 -13.51
N SER A 17 -9.16 -6.70 -14.69
CA SER A 17 -7.77 -7.11 -14.92
C SER A 17 -6.80 -5.95 -14.69
N VAL A 18 -5.74 -6.21 -13.92
CA VAL A 18 -4.66 -5.25 -13.69
C VAL A 18 -3.81 -5.11 -14.96
N LYS A 19 -3.56 -3.87 -15.42
CA LYS A 19 -2.66 -3.60 -16.55
C LYS A 19 -1.20 -3.63 -16.07
N SER A 20 -0.33 -4.18 -16.90
CA SER A 20 1.12 -4.09 -16.70
C SER A 20 1.64 -2.65 -16.89
N VAL A 21 2.88 -2.40 -16.47
CA VAL A 21 3.57 -1.12 -16.70
C VAL A 21 3.63 -0.79 -18.20
N GLY A 22 3.98 -1.77 -19.03
CA GLY A 22 4.11 -1.62 -20.46
C GLY A 22 2.78 -1.27 -21.13
N GLU A 23 1.71 -1.99 -20.81
CA GLU A 23 0.36 -1.69 -21.32
C GLU A 23 -0.12 -0.30 -20.89
N THR A 24 0.15 0.06 -19.64
CA THR A 24 -0.27 1.33 -19.04
C THR A 24 0.46 2.53 -19.66
N LEU A 25 1.76 2.39 -19.95
CA LEU A 25 2.61 3.49 -20.38
C LEU A 25 2.91 3.54 -21.88
N LEU A 26 2.56 2.52 -22.66
CA LEU A 26 2.83 2.49 -24.10
C LEU A 26 2.35 3.74 -24.85
N PRO A 27 1.12 4.27 -24.63
CA PRO A 27 0.69 5.49 -25.31
C PRO A 27 1.58 6.70 -25.01
N LEU A 28 2.03 6.84 -23.75
CA LEU A 28 2.90 7.94 -23.32
C LEU A 28 4.35 7.75 -23.80
N MET A 29 4.86 6.52 -23.78
CA MET A 29 6.21 6.20 -24.23
C MET A 29 6.37 6.35 -25.74
N SER A 30 5.32 6.10 -26.52
CA SER A 30 5.32 6.23 -27.98
C SER A 30 4.93 7.62 -28.49
N ALA A 31 4.49 8.53 -27.62
CA ALA A 31 3.94 9.84 -27.99
C ALA A 31 4.90 10.71 -28.81
N ARG A 32 6.22 10.53 -28.67
CA ARG A 32 7.25 11.24 -29.45
C ARG A 32 7.88 10.38 -30.55
N GLY A 33 7.24 9.27 -30.93
CA GLY A 33 7.68 8.43 -32.04
C GLY A 33 8.85 7.50 -31.73
N TRP A 34 9.09 7.15 -30.46
CA TRP A 34 10.15 6.19 -30.12
C TRP A 34 9.85 4.80 -30.70
N SER A 35 10.67 4.37 -31.66
CA SER A 35 10.51 3.08 -32.36
C SER A 35 10.57 1.87 -31.41
N GLY A 36 11.33 1.96 -30.33
CA GLY A 36 11.48 0.90 -29.33
C GLY A 36 10.30 0.77 -28.34
N ALA A 37 9.31 1.66 -28.36
CA ALA A 37 8.27 1.73 -27.33
C ALA A 37 7.42 0.45 -27.25
N LYS A 38 7.05 -0.15 -28.39
CA LYS A 38 6.23 -1.38 -28.41
C LYS A 38 6.99 -2.59 -27.86
N ASP A 39 8.26 -2.73 -28.24
CA ASP A 39 9.07 -3.86 -27.76
C ASP A 39 9.48 -3.68 -26.30
N TRP A 40 9.71 -2.44 -25.85
CA TRP A 40 9.85 -2.12 -24.44
C TRP A 40 8.58 -2.48 -23.65
N ALA A 41 7.40 -2.09 -24.14
CA ALA A 41 6.14 -2.35 -23.44
C ALA A 41 5.86 -3.85 -23.27
N LYS A 42 6.20 -4.68 -24.28
CA LYS A 42 6.11 -6.15 -24.15
C LYS A 42 7.00 -6.71 -23.04
N LYS A 43 8.17 -6.11 -22.81
CA LYS A 43 9.11 -6.52 -21.76
C LYS A 43 8.71 -6.01 -20.38
N ALA A 44 8.14 -4.80 -20.30
CA ALA A 44 7.63 -4.21 -19.07
C ALA A 44 6.27 -4.80 -18.65
N SER A 45 6.13 -6.14 -18.67
CA SER A 45 4.85 -6.85 -18.51
C SER A 45 4.44 -7.11 -17.05
N GLY A 46 5.25 -6.69 -16.07
CA GLY A 46 4.93 -6.81 -14.65
C GLY A 46 4.11 -5.65 -14.09
N ILE A 47 3.67 -5.81 -12.84
CA ILE A 47 3.01 -4.77 -12.06
C ILE A 47 4.03 -3.77 -11.55
N ALA A 48 3.65 -2.49 -11.54
CA ALA A 48 4.51 -1.43 -11.05
C ALA A 48 4.89 -1.67 -9.58
N PRO A 49 6.18 -1.60 -9.22
CA PRO A 49 6.61 -1.47 -7.84
C PRO A 49 6.01 -0.21 -7.22
N THR A 50 5.85 -0.20 -5.90
CA THR A 50 5.38 1.00 -5.18
C THR A 50 6.29 2.19 -5.50
N ILE A 51 5.68 3.28 -5.96
CA ILE A 51 6.37 4.54 -6.17
C ILE A 51 6.52 5.19 -4.81
N VAL A 52 7.77 5.34 -4.37
CA VAL A 52 8.11 6.02 -3.13
C VAL A 52 9.17 7.04 -3.50
N GLY A 53 9.06 8.29 -3.09
CA GLY A 53 10.08 9.26 -3.44
C GLY A 53 9.71 10.71 -3.17
N GLY A 54 10.63 11.61 -3.48
CA GLY A 54 10.44 13.03 -3.18
C GLY A 54 10.68 13.37 -1.71
N SER A 55 11.48 12.60 -0.98
CA SER A 55 11.99 13.03 0.32
C SER A 55 12.70 14.39 0.20
N LYS A 56 12.63 15.22 1.24
CA LYS A 56 13.47 16.42 1.33
C LYS A 56 14.94 16.06 1.65
N LYS A 57 15.19 14.86 2.21
CA LYS A 57 16.48 14.44 2.77
C LYS A 57 17.33 13.57 1.84
N HIS A 58 16.72 12.78 0.95
CA HIS A 58 17.42 11.67 0.26
C HIS A 58 17.41 11.72 -1.28
N GLY A 59 17.33 12.92 -1.86
CA GLY A 59 17.46 13.09 -3.31
C GLY A 59 16.12 13.37 -3.99
N GLY A 60 16.18 13.82 -5.24
CA GLY A 60 15.06 14.34 -6.01
C GLY A 60 13.99 13.30 -6.38
N ALA A 61 13.33 13.51 -7.51
CA ALA A 61 12.25 12.63 -7.97
C ALA A 61 12.81 11.30 -8.53
N ASP A 62 13.11 10.34 -7.66
CA ASP A 62 13.43 8.94 -7.97
C ASP A 62 12.28 8.01 -7.57
N LEU A 63 12.22 6.78 -8.13
CA LEU A 63 11.07 5.89 -7.97
C LEU A 63 11.13 4.98 -6.72
N GLY A 64 12.07 5.22 -5.79
CA GLY A 64 12.12 4.49 -4.53
C GLY A 64 13.49 4.19 -3.96
N PRO A 65 13.52 3.49 -2.81
CA PRO A 65 14.77 2.96 -2.24
C PRO A 65 15.42 1.95 -3.20
N THR A 66 16.66 1.57 -2.91
CA THR A 66 17.46 0.66 -3.76
C THR A 66 16.73 -0.60 -4.18
N ARG A 67 15.95 -1.23 -3.29
CA ARG A 67 15.15 -2.41 -3.62
C ARG A 67 14.07 -2.13 -4.66
N ALA A 68 13.35 -1.01 -4.54
CA ALA A 68 12.35 -0.60 -5.51
C ALA A 68 13.00 -0.28 -6.86
N LYS A 69 14.15 0.41 -6.86
CA LYS A 69 14.90 0.71 -8.10
C LYS A 69 15.31 -0.54 -8.87
N ARG A 70 15.71 -1.61 -8.18
CA ARG A 70 16.01 -2.92 -8.80
C ARG A 70 14.78 -3.54 -9.45
N ALA A 71 13.64 -3.55 -8.74
CA ALA A 71 12.39 -4.06 -9.30
C ALA A 71 11.93 -3.26 -10.54
N TRP A 72 12.15 -1.94 -10.56
CA TRP A 72 11.91 -1.12 -11.75
C TRP A 72 12.87 -1.45 -12.90
N ALA A 73 14.15 -1.71 -12.61
CA ALA A 73 15.13 -2.10 -13.62
C ALA A 73 14.78 -3.45 -14.28
N GLU A 74 14.20 -4.40 -13.54
CA GLU A 74 13.68 -5.67 -14.08
C GLU A 74 12.54 -5.43 -15.08
N LEU A 75 11.78 -4.34 -14.93
CA LEU A 75 10.76 -3.89 -15.89
C LEU A 75 11.33 -3.03 -17.01
N GLY A 76 12.67 -2.90 -17.10
CA GLY A 76 13.33 -2.06 -18.06
C GLY A 76 13.05 -0.57 -17.85
N VAL A 77 12.97 -0.10 -16.59
CA VAL A 77 12.78 1.31 -16.24
C VAL A 77 13.96 1.80 -15.40
N ASP A 78 14.51 2.95 -15.77
CA ASP A 78 15.49 3.63 -14.95
C ASP A 78 14.79 4.43 -13.83
N ALA A 79 14.86 3.89 -12.61
CA ALA A 79 14.24 4.44 -11.42
C ALA A 79 15.09 5.45 -10.64
N TYR A 80 16.29 5.83 -11.13
CA TYR A 80 17.18 6.78 -10.45
C TYR A 80 16.80 8.24 -10.69
N GLY A 81 15.73 8.50 -11.42
CA GLY A 81 15.20 9.84 -11.63
C GLY A 81 14.00 9.84 -12.57
N VAL A 82 13.35 10.99 -12.70
CA VAL A 82 12.31 11.25 -13.71
C VAL A 82 12.83 12.17 -14.82
N HIS A 83 12.43 11.87 -16.05
CA HIS A 83 12.75 12.67 -17.22
C HIS A 83 11.71 13.77 -17.48
N ASP A 84 12.12 14.83 -18.17
CA ASP A 84 11.23 15.95 -18.52
C ASP A 84 10.31 15.61 -19.70
N THR A 85 10.75 14.69 -20.57
CA THR A 85 10.07 14.28 -21.81
C THR A 85 10.13 12.78 -22.00
N ALA A 86 9.15 12.20 -22.71
CA ALA A 86 9.21 10.80 -23.12
C ALA A 86 10.35 10.54 -24.12
N PRO A 87 10.84 9.29 -24.28
CA PRO A 87 11.75 8.92 -25.35
C PRO A 87 11.20 9.25 -26.75
N PRO A 88 12.05 9.46 -27.77
CA PRO A 88 13.52 9.43 -27.71
C PRO A 88 14.08 10.68 -27.02
N TYR A 89 15.26 10.54 -26.39
CA TYR A 89 15.91 11.64 -25.68
C TYR A 89 16.95 12.35 -26.56
N ASP A 90 16.89 13.68 -26.62
CA ASP A 90 17.77 14.46 -27.50
C ASP A 90 19.16 14.71 -26.88
N LYS A 91 19.26 14.84 -25.56
CA LYS A 91 20.50 15.25 -24.85
C LYS A 91 21.02 14.24 -23.83
N ARG A 92 20.14 13.43 -23.23
CA ARG A 92 20.47 12.48 -22.17
C ARG A 92 20.04 11.09 -22.64
N PRO A 93 20.94 10.28 -23.23
CA PRO A 93 20.56 8.99 -23.77
C PRO A 93 20.03 8.07 -22.66
N MET A 94 19.32 7.04 -23.10
CA MET A 94 18.79 5.99 -22.23
C MET A 94 19.93 5.27 -21.51
N THR A 95 19.71 4.85 -20.25
CA THR A 95 20.70 4.08 -19.50
C THR A 95 20.55 2.58 -19.78
N GLU A 96 21.44 1.77 -19.22
CA GLU A 96 21.36 0.31 -19.30
C GLU A 96 20.07 -0.26 -18.71
N PHE A 97 19.45 0.45 -17.76
CA PHE A 97 18.18 0.05 -17.14
C PHE A 97 16.96 0.33 -18.03
N GLY A 98 17.06 1.22 -19.01
CA GLY A 98 15.94 1.65 -19.86
C GLY A 98 15.53 3.11 -19.67
N PRO A 99 14.33 3.53 -20.11
CA PRO A 99 13.89 4.91 -20.02
C PRO A 99 13.59 5.32 -18.58
N LYS A 100 13.92 6.57 -18.24
CA LYS A 100 13.37 7.25 -17.06
C LYS A 100 11.93 7.67 -17.35
N LEU A 101 11.02 7.46 -16.40
CA LEU A 101 9.63 7.88 -16.54
C LEU A 101 9.50 9.41 -16.48
N THR A 102 8.49 9.98 -17.14
CA THR A 102 8.07 11.36 -16.88
C THR A 102 7.18 11.43 -15.65
N VAL A 103 6.96 12.63 -15.11
CA VAL A 103 6.02 12.80 -13.99
C VAL A 103 4.59 12.43 -14.40
N GLU A 104 4.21 12.69 -15.65
CA GLU A 104 2.92 12.24 -16.21
C GLU A 104 2.77 10.72 -16.23
N MET A 105 3.83 10.00 -16.61
CA MET A 105 3.83 8.53 -16.56
C MET A 105 3.71 8.01 -15.12
N VAL A 106 4.38 8.66 -14.17
CA VAL A 106 4.27 8.33 -12.74
C VAL A 106 2.85 8.55 -12.24
N ALA A 107 2.21 9.67 -12.63
CA ALA A 107 0.82 9.95 -12.32
C ALA A 107 -0.10 8.85 -12.86
N ARG A 108 0.12 8.45 -14.12
CA ARG A 108 -0.64 7.37 -14.76
C ARG A 108 -0.51 6.03 -14.03
N ILE A 109 0.69 5.66 -13.59
CA ILE A 109 0.90 4.44 -12.78
C ILE A 109 0.11 4.48 -11.46
N GLN A 110 -0.03 5.65 -10.84
CA GLN A 110 -0.81 5.84 -9.62
C GLN A 110 -2.33 5.96 -9.87
N GLY A 111 -2.78 5.85 -11.13
CA GLY A 111 -4.20 5.93 -11.50
C GLY A 111 -4.73 7.35 -11.74
N TRP A 112 -3.85 8.35 -11.84
CA TRP A 112 -4.23 9.70 -12.24
C TRP A 112 -4.26 9.86 -13.76
N VAL A 113 -5.13 10.73 -14.24
CA VAL A 113 -5.11 11.25 -15.61
C VAL A 113 -4.53 12.66 -15.56
N TRP A 114 -3.38 12.88 -16.20
CA TRP A 114 -2.71 14.17 -16.11
C TRP A 114 -3.40 15.23 -16.97
N ALA A 115 -3.91 16.28 -16.33
CA ALA A 115 -4.39 17.49 -17.01
C ALA A 115 -3.33 18.59 -16.93
N ARG A 116 -3.15 19.32 -18.04
CA ARG A 116 -2.15 20.41 -18.12
C ARG A 116 -2.71 21.70 -17.53
N ASP A 117 -3.99 21.90 -17.75
CA ASP A 117 -4.79 23.04 -17.38
C ASP A 117 -6.26 22.63 -17.36
N GLU A 118 -7.13 23.57 -17.00
CA GLU A 118 -8.58 23.39 -16.91
C GLU A 118 -9.20 22.98 -18.25
N THR A 119 -8.73 23.58 -19.36
CA THR A 119 -9.26 23.27 -20.70
C THR A 119 -8.96 21.83 -21.09
N HIS A 120 -7.71 21.38 -20.89
CA HIS A 120 -7.32 19.99 -21.13
C HIS A 120 -8.09 19.03 -20.23
N ARG A 121 -8.38 19.40 -18.97
CA ARG A 121 -9.20 18.57 -18.07
C ARG A 121 -10.61 18.37 -18.64
N ASP A 122 -11.23 19.44 -19.12
CA ASP A 122 -12.58 19.38 -19.71
C ASP A 122 -12.62 18.57 -21.01
N GLU A 123 -11.53 18.60 -21.80
CA GLU A 123 -11.36 17.73 -22.98
C GLU A 123 -11.22 16.26 -22.59
N LEU A 124 -10.40 15.96 -21.58
CA LEU A 124 -10.23 14.60 -21.06
C LEU A 124 -11.55 14.04 -20.53
N ALA A 125 -12.34 14.86 -19.82
CA ALA A 125 -13.62 14.45 -19.27
C ALA A 125 -14.61 13.90 -20.31
N LYS A 126 -14.50 14.32 -21.58
CA LYS A 126 -15.34 13.84 -22.70
C LYS A 126 -14.96 12.43 -23.16
N GLN A 127 -13.79 11.91 -22.79
CA GLN A 127 -13.29 10.61 -23.23
C GLN A 127 -13.86 9.43 -22.42
N GLY A 128 -14.48 9.71 -21.27
CA GLY A 128 -15.15 8.70 -20.47
C GLY A 128 -15.00 8.92 -18.97
N PRO A 129 -15.64 8.08 -18.14
CA PRO A 129 -15.68 8.25 -16.70
C PRO A 129 -14.30 8.17 -16.05
N GLU A 130 -13.41 7.28 -16.51
CA GLU A 130 -12.03 7.21 -16.00
C GLU A 130 -11.29 8.55 -16.15
N TYR A 131 -11.39 9.16 -17.33
CA TYR A 131 -10.76 10.44 -17.64
C TYR A 131 -11.43 11.60 -16.92
N ARG A 132 -12.76 11.58 -16.77
CA ARG A 132 -13.48 12.61 -16.01
C ARG A 132 -13.17 12.55 -14.52
N ASP A 133 -13.20 11.35 -13.94
CA ASP A 133 -13.19 11.16 -12.50
C ASP A 133 -11.76 11.24 -11.92
N TYR A 134 -10.74 10.97 -12.73
CA TYR A 134 -9.35 10.93 -12.28
C TYR A 134 -8.44 11.98 -12.96
N ALA A 135 -9.00 12.90 -13.75
CA ALA A 135 -8.19 13.98 -14.31
C ALA A 135 -7.81 15.02 -13.25
N TRP A 136 -6.52 15.33 -13.18
CA TRP A 136 -5.97 16.21 -12.15
C TRP A 136 -4.87 17.12 -12.69
N ILE A 137 -4.86 18.37 -12.21
CA ILE A 137 -3.87 19.38 -12.57
C ILE A 137 -2.87 19.50 -11.42
N PHE A 138 -1.64 19.04 -11.64
CA PHE A 138 -0.57 19.16 -10.64
C PHE A 138 0.17 20.48 -10.76
N THR A 139 0.47 21.13 -9.63
CA THR A 139 1.05 22.48 -9.63
C THR A 139 2.52 22.51 -9.18
N GLY A 140 3.23 23.56 -9.60
CA GLY A 140 4.65 23.77 -9.29
C GLY A 140 5.61 23.01 -10.21
N GLY A 141 6.90 23.03 -9.87
CA GLY A 141 7.93 22.38 -10.68
C GLY A 141 7.92 20.86 -10.59
N LYS A 142 8.70 20.20 -11.46
CA LYS A 142 8.78 18.74 -11.60
C LYS A 142 8.84 17.96 -10.27
N THR A 143 9.74 18.34 -9.37
CA THR A 143 9.91 17.68 -8.06
C THR A 143 8.70 17.91 -7.14
N SER A 144 8.03 19.06 -7.25
CA SER A 144 6.80 19.35 -6.49
C SER A 144 5.65 18.48 -6.95
N GLN A 145 5.43 18.40 -8.26
CA GLN A 145 4.37 17.57 -8.85
C GLN A 145 4.62 16.09 -8.54
N TYR A 146 5.87 15.63 -8.69
CA TYR A 146 6.25 14.26 -8.32
C TYR A 146 5.92 13.92 -6.86
N ARG A 147 6.19 14.84 -5.92
CA ARG A 147 5.84 14.66 -4.50
C ARG A 147 4.33 14.60 -4.25
N GLN A 148 3.55 15.42 -4.97
CA GLN A 148 2.08 15.36 -4.88
C GLN A 148 1.59 13.97 -5.30
N ILE A 149 2.14 13.42 -6.37
CA ILE A 149 1.75 12.11 -6.90
C ILE A 149 2.22 10.97 -6.00
N GLY A 150 3.50 10.94 -5.66
CA GLY A 150 4.11 9.82 -4.92
C GLY A 150 3.61 9.68 -3.48
N ASN A 151 3.07 10.75 -2.89
CA ASN A 151 2.51 10.72 -1.54
C ASN A 151 0.97 10.67 -1.52
N ALA A 152 0.31 10.79 -2.67
CA ALA A 152 -1.14 10.70 -2.74
C ALA A 152 -1.61 9.25 -2.64
N PHE A 153 -2.81 9.08 -2.08
CA PHE A 153 -3.50 7.80 -2.16
C PHE A 153 -4.07 7.61 -3.58
N PRO A 154 -3.95 6.41 -4.19
CA PRO A 154 -4.39 6.18 -5.57
C PRO A 154 -5.88 6.52 -5.78
N PRO A 155 -6.25 7.36 -6.78
CA PRO A 155 -7.63 7.80 -6.98
C PRO A 155 -8.66 6.70 -7.16
N PRO A 156 -8.40 5.61 -7.92
CA PRO A 156 -9.38 4.53 -8.07
C PRO A 156 -9.71 3.84 -6.74
N VAL A 157 -8.71 3.66 -5.88
CA VAL A 157 -8.89 3.06 -4.56
C VAL A 157 -9.63 4.04 -3.64
N ALA A 158 -9.26 5.33 -3.68
CA ALA A 158 -9.94 6.38 -2.92
C ALA A 158 -11.43 6.45 -3.28
N LYS A 159 -11.77 6.40 -4.56
CA LYS A 159 -13.15 6.44 -5.05
C LYS A 159 -13.94 5.20 -4.63
N ALA A 160 -13.36 4.01 -4.77
CA ALA A 160 -14.03 2.77 -4.39
C ALA A 160 -14.36 2.76 -2.89
N LEU A 161 -13.36 3.03 -2.04
CA LEU A 161 -13.56 3.10 -0.60
C LEU A 161 -14.51 4.23 -0.19
N GLY A 162 -14.34 5.42 -0.78
CA GLY A 162 -15.21 6.57 -0.54
C GLY A 162 -16.67 6.28 -0.91
N SER A 163 -16.91 5.54 -2.00
CA SER A 163 -18.25 5.11 -2.40
C SER A 163 -18.86 4.16 -1.38
N SER A 164 -18.10 3.18 -0.88
CA SER A 164 -18.54 2.28 0.20
C SER A 164 -18.87 3.02 1.49
N ILE A 165 -18.05 3.99 1.90
CA ILE A 165 -18.32 4.83 3.08
C ILE A 165 -19.58 5.66 2.85
N ALA A 166 -19.73 6.25 1.67
CA ALA A 166 -20.88 7.09 1.37
C ALA A 166 -22.19 6.29 1.32
N ALA A 167 -22.16 5.06 0.79
CA ALA A 167 -23.28 4.13 0.83
C ALA A 167 -23.66 3.75 2.27
N ALA A 168 -22.65 3.47 3.10
CA ALA A 168 -22.83 3.17 4.53
C ALA A 168 -23.53 4.32 5.27
N LEU A 169 -23.08 5.56 5.06
CA LEU A 169 -23.66 6.75 5.69
C LEU A 169 -25.08 7.08 5.19
N ARG A 170 -25.46 6.56 4.01
CA ARG A 170 -26.82 6.71 3.45
C ARG A 170 -27.73 5.50 3.73
N HIS A 171 -27.22 4.51 4.47
CA HIS A 171 -27.92 3.24 4.73
C HIS A 171 -28.38 2.54 3.44
N GLU A 172 -27.54 2.59 2.39
CA GLU A 172 -27.78 1.89 1.12
C GLU A 172 -27.42 0.41 1.26
N GLY A 173 -28.32 -0.48 0.82
CA GLY A 173 -28.13 -1.93 0.90
C GLY A 173 -28.74 -2.56 2.17
N SER A 174 -28.38 -3.82 2.43
CA SER A 174 -28.84 -4.54 3.62
C SER A 174 -27.82 -4.42 4.74
N PRO A 175 -28.24 -4.13 5.98
CA PRO A 175 -27.32 -4.10 7.10
C PRO A 175 -26.80 -5.52 7.38
N GLU A 176 -25.49 -5.65 7.53
CA GLU A 176 -24.84 -6.88 7.99
C GLU A 176 -24.56 -6.78 9.49
N ALA A 177 -24.97 -7.81 10.23
CA ALA A 177 -24.55 -7.98 11.61
C ALA A 177 -23.03 -8.24 11.62
N ARG A 178 -22.25 -7.21 11.91
CA ARG A 178 -20.81 -7.32 12.01
C ARG A 178 -20.42 -7.62 13.44
N ASN A 179 -19.53 -8.60 13.57
CA ASN A 179 -18.87 -8.84 14.83
C ASN A 179 -17.83 -7.72 15.00
N ASP A 180 -18.24 -6.61 15.60
CA ASP A 180 -17.40 -5.43 15.87
C ASP A 180 -16.33 -5.69 16.94
N ASP A 181 -15.98 -6.96 17.18
CA ASP A 181 -14.94 -7.33 18.11
C ASP A 181 -13.58 -6.91 17.54
N PRO A 182 -12.92 -5.88 18.09
CA PRO A 182 -11.65 -5.36 17.57
C PRO A 182 -10.51 -6.40 17.72
N LEU A 183 -10.76 -7.50 18.42
CA LEU A 183 -9.85 -8.61 18.64
C LEU A 183 -10.41 -9.85 17.94
N ALA A 184 -10.37 -9.84 16.61
CA ALA A 184 -11.03 -10.82 15.76
C ALA A 184 -10.54 -12.27 15.95
N ASP A 185 -9.39 -12.50 16.60
CA ASP A 185 -8.91 -13.85 16.89
C ASP A 185 -9.28 -14.28 18.33
N PRO A 186 -10.19 -15.26 18.51
CA PRO A 186 -10.49 -15.84 19.82
C PRO A 186 -9.24 -16.40 20.53
N ILE A 187 -8.22 -16.84 19.79
CA ILE A 187 -6.94 -17.31 20.37
C ILE A 187 -6.21 -16.13 21.03
N TYR A 188 -6.14 -14.98 20.35
CA TYR A 188 -5.56 -13.77 20.93
C TYR A 188 -6.28 -13.38 22.22
N LYS A 189 -7.62 -13.39 22.24
CA LYS A 189 -8.40 -13.04 23.44
C LYS A 189 -8.08 -13.94 24.61
N VAL A 190 -8.05 -15.25 24.39
CA VAL A 190 -7.72 -16.22 25.44
C VAL A 190 -6.32 -15.98 25.98
N LEU A 191 -5.34 -15.79 25.09
CA LEU A 191 -3.96 -15.53 25.50
C LEU A 191 -3.82 -14.19 26.23
N ARG A 192 -4.50 -13.14 25.76
CA ARG A 192 -4.47 -11.79 26.36
C ARG A 192 -5.14 -11.75 27.72
N ALA A 193 -6.31 -12.37 27.86
CA ALA A 193 -7.01 -12.51 29.14
C ALA A 193 -6.16 -13.34 30.12
N GLN A 194 -5.57 -14.45 29.65
CA GLN A 194 -4.67 -15.26 30.47
C GLN A 194 -3.45 -14.47 30.95
N ALA A 195 -2.81 -13.69 30.06
CA ALA A 195 -1.66 -12.88 30.42
C ALA A 195 -2.01 -11.76 31.43
N HIS A 196 -3.24 -11.24 31.38
CA HIS A 196 -3.74 -10.28 32.35
C HIS A 196 -4.05 -10.92 33.71
N ASP A 197 -4.75 -12.06 33.71
CA ASP A 197 -5.27 -12.66 34.94
C ASP A 197 -4.22 -13.51 35.66
N ASN A 198 -3.38 -14.25 34.93
CA ASN A 198 -2.25 -15.00 35.52
C ASN A 198 -1.04 -14.97 34.57
N PRO A 199 -0.14 -13.98 34.70
CA PRO A 199 0.94 -13.72 33.74
C PRO A 199 2.01 -14.81 33.69
N ASP A 200 2.11 -15.67 34.70
CA ASP A 200 3.12 -16.73 34.75
C ASP A 200 2.63 -18.08 34.19
N VAL A 201 1.36 -18.16 33.80
CA VAL A 201 0.72 -19.41 33.38
C VAL A 201 0.73 -19.53 31.85
N PHE A 202 1.29 -20.63 31.36
CA PHE A 202 1.28 -21.01 29.95
C PHE A 202 0.08 -21.89 29.63
N LEU A 203 -0.49 -21.72 28.43
CA LEU A 203 -1.60 -22.55 27.95
C LEU A 203 -1.14 -23.46 26.82
N THR A 204 -1.52 -24.73 26.87
CA THR A 204 -1.34 -25.66 25.75
C THR A 204 -2.29 -25.32 24.61
N ALA A 205 -1.98 -25.75 23.39
CA ALA A 205 -2.85 -25.56 22.23
C ALA A 205 -4.29 -26.08 22.47
N ALA A 206 -4.43 -27.22 23.16
CA ALA A 206 -5.72 -27.79 23.52
C ALA A 206 -6.52 -26.89 24.50
N GLN A 207 -5.84 -26.34 25.51
CA GLN A 207 -6.47 -25.41 26.46
C GLN A 207 -6.89 -24.10 25.78
N ILE A 208 -6.07 -23.61 24.85
CA ILE A 208 -6.37 -22.41 24.05
C ILE A 208 -7.63 -22.64 23.21
N ALA A 209 -7.68 -23.74 22.44
CA ALA A 209 -8.85 -24.07 21.62
C ALA A 209 -10.12 -24.23 22.47
N GLN A 210 -10.03 -24.94 23.59
CA GLN A 210 -11.14 -25.17 24.51
C GLN A 210 -11.70 -23.84 25.06
N ARG A 211 -10.81 -22.96 25.57
CA ARG A 211 -11.23 -21.66 26.14
C ARG A 211 -11.71 -20.69 25.08
N ALA A 212 -11.20 -20.81 23.85
CA ALA A 212 -11.65 -20.02 22.71
C ALA A 212 -13.01 -20.49 22.15
N GLY A 213 -13.53 -21.62 22.63
CA GLY A 213 -14.74 -22.23 22.09
C GLY A 213 -14.57 -22.77 20.67
N LEU A 214 -13.34 -23.11 20.28
CA LEU A 214 -12.99 -23.52 18.93
C LEU A 214 -12.73 -25.03 18.86
N GLN A 215 -13.28 -25.69 17.83
CA GLN A 215 -12.96 -27.07 17.49
C GLN A 215 -11.80 -27.08 16.48
N LEU A 216 -10.59 -26.83 16.97
CA LEU A 216 -9.36 -26.81 16.16
C LEU A 216 -8.41 -27.93 16.57
N ASP A 217 -7.67 -28.46 15.60
CA ASP A 217 -6.54 -29.32 15.90
C ASP A 217 -5.33 -28.50 16.39
N GLU A 218 -4.36 -29.19 16.98
CA GLU A 218 -3.17 -28.55 17.55
C GLU A 218 -2.32 -27.81 16.51
N LEU A 219 -2.31 -28.29 15.26
CA LEU A 219 -1.52 -27.68 14.17
C LEU A 219 -2.08 -26.32 13.77
N GLU A 220 -3.41 -26.22 13.63
CA GLU A 220 -4.09 -24.98 13.27
C GLU A 220 -4.01 -23.93 14.39
N VAL A 221 -4.09 -24.35 15.66
CA VAL A 221 -3.84 -23.46 16.81
C VAL A 221 -2.41 -22.92 16.77
N ARG A 222 -1.40 -23.78 16.54
CA ARG A 222 0.00 -23.36 16.41
C ARG A 222 0.21 -22.39 15.25
N ARG A 223 -0.38 -22.67 14.09
CA ARG A 223 -0.31 -21.78 12.92
C ARG A 223 -0.85 -20.38 13.20
N ARG A 224 -1.95 -20.29 13.96
CA ARG A 224 -2.51 -18.99 14.38
C ARG A 224 -1.63 -18.29 15.41
N ILE A 225 -1.02 -19.04 16.33
CA ILE A 225 -0.01 -18.50 17.26
C ILE A 225 1.22 -17.97 16.49
N GLU A 226 1.67 -18.65 15.44
CA GLU A 226 2.75 -18.14 14.56
C GLU A 226 2.37 -16.85 13.82
N LEU A 227 1.09 -16.70 13.45
CA LEU A 227 0.60 -15.44 12.90
C LEU A 227 0.63 -14.33 13.95
N LEU A 228 0.26 -14.62 15.19
CA LEU A 228 0.33 -13.66 16.30
C LEU A 228 1.77 -13.28 16.66
N ASP A 229 2.77 -14.17 16.48
CA ASP A 229 4.18 -13.82 16.73
C ASP A 229 4.72 -12.73 15.80
N LYS A 230 4.06 -12.47 14.66
CA LYS A 230 4.42 -11.32 13.81
C LYS A 230 4.21 -9.99 14.51
N ASP A 231 3.18 -9.93 15.35
CA ASP A 231 2.70 -8.69 15.96
C ASP A 231 2.93 -8.65 17.48
N PHE A 232 3.10 -9.79 18.14
CA PHE A 232 3.28 -9.93 19.59
C PHE A 232 4.47 -10.83 19.92
N GLU A 233 5.05 -10.67 21.10
CA GLU A 233 6.00 -11.64 21.63
C GLU A 233 5.25 -12.91 22.07
N ILE A 234 5.54 -14.05 21.45
CA ILE A 234 5.03 -15.34 21.93
C ILE A 234 6.10 -16.07 22.73
N ILE A 235 5.82 -16.33 24.01
CA ILE A 235 6.73 -17.00 24.93
C ILE A 235 6.29 -18.47 25.03
N SER A 236 7.22 -19.37 24.76
CA SER A 236 6.99 -20.82 24.85
C SER A 236 7.56 -21.38 26.16
N ALA A 237 6.86 -22.33 26.78
CA ALA A 237 7.33 -23.01 27.98
C ALA A 237 8.53 -23.92 27.68
N SER A 238 9.45 -24.05 28.65
CA SER A 238 10.63 -24.92 28.52
C SER A 238 10.31 -26.42 28.58
N SER A 239 9.15 -26.79 29.12
CA SER A 239 8.74 -28.18 29.38
C SER A 239 7.71 -28.75 28.39
N GLY A 240 7.30 -28.01 27.35
CA GLY A 240 6.33 -28.49 26.36
C GLY A 240 5.69 -27.39 25.51
N PRO A 241 4.77 -27.74 24.59
CA PRO A 241 4.14 -26.80 23.65
C PRO A 241 3.03 -26.00 24.32
N ALA A 242 3.41 -25.17 25.28
CA ALA A 242 2.53 -24.23 25.97
C ALA A 242 3.00 -22.81 25.69
N PHE A 243 2.05 -21.90 25.52
CA PHE A 243 2.28 -20.57 24.99
C PHE A 243 1.69 -19.51 25.91
N ARG A 244 2.34 -18.35 25.93
CA ARG A 244 1.83 -17.12 26.53
C ARG A 244 2.12 -15.96 25.58
N ILE A 245 1.22 -14.98 25.55
CA ILE A 245 1.45 -13.72 24.84
C ILE A 245 2.16 -12.71 25.76
N GLY A 246 3.17 -12.06 25.23
CA GLY A 246 3.95 -10.99 25.85
C GLY A 246 3.59 -9.64 25.25
N GLU A 247 4.60 -8.78 25.11
CA GLU A 247 4.41 -7.41 24.64
C GLU A 247 4.12 -7.33 23.15
N PHE A 248 3.43 -6.25 22.74
CA PHE A 248 3.17 -5.96 21.34
C PHE A 248 4.45 -5.47 20.64
N ARG A 249 4.81 -6.05 19.50
CA ARG A 249 6.04 -5.75 18.75
C ARG A 249 5.95 -4.47 17.91
N ALA A 250 4.73 -4.02 17.55
CA ALA A 250 4.56 -2.87 16.68
C ALA A 250 4.51 -1.55 17.46
N PHE A 251 5.11 -0.50 16.88
CA PHE A 251 5.14 0.84 17.45
C PHE A 251 3.76 1.49 17.42
N THR A 252 3.11 1.62 18.58
CA THR A 252 1.82 2.31 18.76
C THR A 252 1.94 3.68 19.45
N GLY A 253 3.17 4.12 19.76
CA GLY A 253 3.42 5.31 20.57
C GLY A 253 3.63 5.04 22.08
N GLN A 254 3.98 3.81 22.47
CA GLN A 254 4.33 3.44 23.85
C GLN A 254 5.63 4.12 24.32
N ASN A 255 5.64 4.72 25.52
CA ASN A 255 6.74 5.58 26.03
C ASN A 255 8.12 4.90 26.09
N ASP A 256 8.16 3.59 26.26
CA ASP A 256 9.33 2.74 26.46
C ASP A 256 9.79 1.99 25.19
N HIS A 257 9.16 2.25 24.05
CA HIS A 257 9.53 1.60 22.79
C HIS A 257 10.90 2.09 22.28
N ALA A 258 11.81 1.18 21.88
CA ALA A 258 13.15 1.49 21.37
C ALA A 258 13.18 2.53 20.23
N ARG A 259 12.10 2.59 19.44
CA ARG A 259 11.89 3.63 18.41
C ARG A 259 11.79 5.06 18.99
N HIS A 260 11.24 5.27 20.19
CA HIS A 260 11.27 6.59 20.84
C HIS A 260 12.68 7.02 21.23
N GLU A 261 13.48 6.10 21.74
CA GLU A 261 14.90 6.36 22.03
C GLU A 261 15.65 6.70 20.74
N TYR A 262 15.40 5.96 19.66
CA TYR A 262 15.95 6.26 18.34
C TYR A 262 15.51 7.64 17.81
N ILE A 263 14.20 7.96 17.86
CA ILE A 263 13.66 9.26 17.43
C ILE A 263 14.27 10.40 18.25
N ARG A 264 14.30 10.27 19.58
CA ARG A 264 14.88 11.28 20.48
C ARG A 264 16.35 11.54 20.16
N ASN A 265 17.11 10.48 19.89
CA ASN A 265 18.53 10.57 19.58
C ASN A 265 18.82 10.98 18.11
N HIS A 266 17.82 10.91 17.22
CA HIS A 266 17.98 11.15 15.79
C HIS A 266 16.87 12.04 15.19
N MET A 267 16.37 13.03 15.94
CA MET A 267 15.25 13.88 15.48
C MET A 267 15.52 14.57 14.14
N SER A 268 16.77 14.89 13.82
CA SER A 268 17.14 15.48 12.52
C SER A 268 17.02 14.48 11.34
N ARG A 269 16.97 13.17 11.62
CA ARG A 269 16.97 12.09 10.62
C ARG A 269 15.59 11.45 10.44
N VAL A 270 14.74 11.46 11.46
CA VAL A 270 13.35 11.03 11.35
C VAL A 270 12.49 12.13 10.73
N SER A 271 11.58 11.78 9.83
CA SER A 271 10.61 12.67 9.18
C SER A 271 9.21 12.29 9.60
#